data_AF-A0A1Q7U6E6-F1
#
_entry.id   AF-A0A1Q7U6E6-F1
#
_cell.length_a   1.000
_cell.length_b   1.000
_cell.length_c   1.000
_cell.angle_alpha   90.00
_cell.angle_beta   90.00
_cell.angle_gamma   90.00
#
_symmetry.space_group_name_H-M   'P 1'
#
loop_
_entity.id
_entity.type
_entity.pdbx_description
1 polymer ?
#
loop_
_entity_poly.entity_id
_entity_poly.type
_entity_poly.pdbx_seq_one_letter_code
_entity_poly.pdbx_strand_id
1 'polypeptide(L)' 'MPNVLAVAGPGSKYSVAGAPPAGFGAGLWHGLIVPITFLISLVTTEVRIYETHNSGRWYDFGFLFGVSLIWGGSGYRAGA' A
#
# COMPACT_ATOMS: atom_id res chain seq x y z
N MET A 1 5.52 -6.49 -16.83
CA MET A 1 6.79 -6.09 -16.19
C MET A 1 6.46 -5.41 -14.87
N PRO A 2 7.27 -5.57 -13.81
CA PRO A 2 7.04 -4.89 -12.55
C PRO A 2 7.05 -3.37 -12.71
N ASN A 3 6.09 -2.69 -12.10
CA ASN A 3 6.02 -1.24 -12.14
C ASN A 3 7.12 -0.61 -11.27
N VAL A 4 7.70 0.50 -11.74
CA VAL A 4 8.84 1.19 -11.10
C VAL A 4 8.47 1.76 -9.73
N LEU A 5 7.18 2.08 -9.54
CA LEU A 5 6.66 2.70 -8.33
C LEU A 5 6.32 1.68 -7.22
N ALA A 6 6.56 0.39 -7.45
CA ALA A 6 6.23 -0.70 -6.52
C ALA A 6 4.80 -0.61 -5.97
N VAL A 7 3.84 -0.33 -6.85
CA VAL A 7 2.40 -0.29 -6.57
C VAL A 7 1.83 -1.70 -6.61
N ALA A 8 0.91 -2.01 -5.69
CA ALA A 8 0.18 -3.26 -5.68
C ALA A 8 -0.73 -3.42 -6.92
N GLY A 9 -0.94 -4.66 -7.34
CA GLY A 9 -1.77 -4.99 -8.50
C GLY A 9 -1.12 -6.02 -9.44
N PRO A 10 -1.76 -6.34 -10.57
CA PRO A 10 -1.25 -7.31 -11.53
C PRO A 10 0.18 -7.01 -12.03
N GLY A 11 0.52 -5.73 -12.18
CA GLY A 11 1.85 -5.27 -12.57
C GLY A 11 2.86 -5.12 -11.41
N SER A 12 2.56 -5.65 -10.22
CA SER A 12 3.46 -5.59 -9.07
C SER A 12 4.69 -6.48 -9.22
N LYS A 13 5.80 -6.14 -8.55
CA LYS A 13 6.95 -7.05 -8.45
C LYS A 13 6.65 -8.29 -7.60
N TYR A 14 5.63 -8.20 -6.75
CA TYR A 14 5.21 -9.28 -5.86
C TYR A 14 4.22 -10.26 -6.53
N SER A 15 3.59 -9.88 -7.66
CA SER A 15 2.70 -10.78 -8.41
C SER A 15 3.45 -11.75 -9.34
N VAL A 16 4.77 -11.62 -9.45
CA VAL A 16 5.60 -12.46 -10.31
C VAL A 16 5.76 -13.86 -9.70
N ALA A 17 5.64 -14.91 -10.52
CA ALA A 17 5.82 -16.28 -10.09
C ALA A 17 7.20 -16.48 -9.42
N GLY A 18 7.21 -17.04 -8.21
CA GLY A 18 8.43 -17.26 -7.42
C GLY A 18 8.92 -16.03 -6.64
N ALA A 19 8.25 -14.87 -6.73
CA ALA A 19 8.60 -13.72 -5.91
C ALA A 19 8.25 -13.96 -4.43
N PRO A 20 9.09 -13.49 -3.49
CA PRO A 20 8.73 -13.49 -2.08
C PRO A 20 7.50 -12.59 -1.85
N PRO A 21 6.61 -12.94 -0.90
CA PRO A 21 5.42 -12.15 -0.63
C PRO A 21 5.78 -10.75 -0.13
N ALA A 22 4.91 -9.77 -0.42
CA ALA A 22 5.02 -8.42 0.10
C ALA A 22 4.98 -8.43 1.64
N GLY A 23 6.07 -7.99 2.26
CA GLY A 23 6.22 -7.92 3.73
C GLY A 23 5.95 -6.53 4.30
N PHE A 24 6.42 -6.29 5.53
CA PHE A 24 6.22 -5.03 6.26
C PHE A 24 6.62 -3.79 5.45
N GLY A 25 7.81 -3.76 4.85
CA GLY A 25 8.26 -2.59 4.08
C GLY A 25 7.40 -2.28 2.86
N ALA A 26 6.85 -3.33 2.22
CA ALA A 26 5.91 -3.17 1.11
C ALA A 26 4.56 -2.65 1.62
N GLY A 27 4.07 -3.18 2.74
CA GLY A 27 2.88 -2.67 3.43
C GLY A 27 3.01 -1.19 3.76
N LEU A 28 4.13 -0.79 4.39
CA LEU A 28 4.43 0.59 4.72
C LEU A 28 4.38 1.50 3.50
N TRP A 29 5.05 1.12 2.41
CA TRP A 29 5.01 1.87 1.17
C TRP A 29 3.59 1.99 0.59
N HIS A 30 2.85 0.89 0.48
CA HIS A 30 1.48 0.88 -0.04
C HIS A 30 0.53 1.72 0.82
N GLY A 31 0.71 1.71 2.15
CA GLY A 31 -0.04 2.56 3.08
C GLY A 31 0.24 4.05 2.90
N LEU A 32 1.51 4.45 2.67
CA LEU A 32 1.89 5.84 2.43
C LEU A 32 1.28 6.41 1.14
N ILE A 33 1.16 5.58 0.09
CA ILE A 33 0.61 5.99 -1.21
C ILE A 33 -0.88 5.65 -1.37
N VAL A 34 -1.55 5.21 -0.30
CA VAL A 34 -2.96 4.75 -0.37
C VAL A 34 -3.93 5.78 -0.97
N PRO A 35 -3.82 7.11 -0.74
CA PRO A 35 -4.80 8.06 -1.26
C PRO A 35 -4.72 8.14 -2.79
N ILE A 36 -3.50 8.15 -3.33
CA ILE A 36 -3.24 8.22 -4.77
C ILE A 36 -3.63 6.90 -5.44
N THR A 37 -3.21 5.77 -4.87
CA THR A 37 -3.53 4.44 -5.42
C THR A 37 -5.02 4.12 -5.35
N PHE A 38 -5.73 4.61 -4.34
CA PHE A 38 -7.18 4.55 -4.28
C PHE A 38 -7.83 5.27 -5.47
N LEU A 39 -7.46 6.53 -5.72
CA LEU A 39 -8.00 7.30 -6.85
C LEU A 39 -7.72 6.63 -8.20
N ILE A 40 -6.52 6.09 -8.40
CA ILE A 40 -6.16 5.39 -9.64
C ILE A 40 -6.94 4.08 -9.77
N SER A 41 -7.15 3.34 -8.68
CA SER A 41 -7.88 2.07 -8.71
C SER A 41 -9.36 2.21 -9.11
N LEU A 42 -9.94 3.42 -9.02
CA LEU A 42 -11.31 3.68 -9.48
C LEU A 42 -11.44 3.70 -11.01
N VAL A 43 -10.35 3.96 -11.72
CA VAL A 43 -10.34 4.13 -13.19
C VAL A 43 -9.58 3.02 -13.91
N THR A 44 -8.85 2.16 -13.18
CA THR A 44 -8.12 1.02 -13.76
C THR A 44 -8.01 -0.14 -12.78
N THR A 45 -8.05 -1.36 -13.32
CA THR A 45 -7.83 -2.62 -12.58
C THR A 45 -6.35 -2.98 -12.41
N GLU A 46 -5.44 -2.25 -13.07
CA GLU A 46 -4.00 -2.50 -13.03
C GLU A 46 -3.35 -2.07 -11.71
N VAL A 47 -4.05 -1.24 -10.92
CA VAL A 47 -3.59 -0.75 -9.62
C VAL A 47 -4.57 -1.22 -8.55
N ARG A 48 -4.02 -1.76 -7.46
CA ARG A 48 -4.77 -2.08 -6.25
C ARG A 48 -4.20 -1.31 -5.08
N ILE A 49 -5.06 -0.97 -4.14
CA ILE A 49 -4.64 -0.38 -2.85
C ILE A 49 -3.89 -1.39 -1.98
N TYR A 50 -4.07 -2.69 -2.24
CA TYR A 50 -3.58 -3.77 -1.39
C TYR A 50 -2.96 -4.87 -2.24
N GLU A 51 -1.80 -5.37 -1.81
CA GLU A 51 -1.12 -6.46 -2.50
C GLU A 51 -1.82 -7.79 -2.22
N THR A 52 -2.07 -8.55 -3.28
CA THR A 52 -2.70 -9.86 -3.21
C THR A 52 -1.73 -10.93 -2.71
N HIS A 53 -0.46 -10.86 -3.12
CA HIS A 53 0.60 -11.75 -2.65
C HIS A 53 1.39 -11.10 -1.51
N ASN A 54 0.86 -11.17 -0.29
CA ASN A 54 1.42 -10.53 0.90
C ASN A 54 1.70 -11.53 2.03
N SER A 55 2.50 -11.13 3.01
CA SER A 55 2.90 -11.97 4.15
C SER A 55 1.93 -11.90 5.35
N GLY A 56 0.68 -11.46 5.12
CA GLY A 56 -0.35 -11.28 6.14
C GLY A 56 0.00 -10.19 7.15
N ARG A 57 -0.12 -10.52 8.45
CA ARG A 57 -0.06 -9.56 9.58
C ARG A 57 1.08 -8.55 9.54
N TRP A 58 2.27 -8.93 9.09
CA TRP A 58 3.40 -8.00 8.99
C TRP A 58 3.22 -6.96 7.87
N TYR A 59 2.65 -7.37 6.75
CA TYR A 59 2.23 -6.46 5.70
C TYR A 59 1.10 -5.54 6.18
N ASP A 60 0.07 -6.09 6.84
CA ASP A 60 -1.07 -5.34 7.37
C ASP A 60 -0.60 -4.27 8.36
N PHE A 61 0.33 -4.64 9.24
CA PHE A 61 0.92 -3.72 10.21
C PHE A 61 1.67 -2.59 9.51
N GLY A 62 2.48 -2.90 8.50
CA GLY A 62 3.15 -1.88 7.68
C GLY A 62 2.14 -0.96 7.00
N PHE A 63 1.09 -1.52 6.41
CA PHE A 63 0.04 -0.77 5.72
C PHE A 63 -0.65 0.22 6.66
N LEU A 64 -1.15 -0.26 7.80
CA LEU A 64 -1.79 0.59 8.81
C LEU A 64 -0.84 1.66 9.34
N PHE A 65 0.44 1.31 9.55
CA PHE A 65 1.44 2.28 9.97
C PHE A 65 1.66 3.36 8.90
N GLY A 66 1.78 2.99 7.63
CA GLY A 66 1.89 3.94 6.51
C GLY A 66 0.69 4.89 6.41
N VAL A 67 -0.53 4.34 6.52
CA VAL A 67 -1.76 5.16 6.56
C VAL A 67 -1.73 6.12 7.75
N SER A 68 -1.32 5.65 8.93
CA SER A 68 -1.26 6.50 10.13
C SER A 68 -0.26 7.64 10.01
N LEU A 69 0.82 7.48 9.25
CA LEU A 69 1.82 8.55 9.05
C LEU A 69 1.29 9.69 8.16
N ILE A 70 0.49 9.38 7.15
CA ILE A 70 -0.08 10.39 6.25
C ILE A 70 -1.35 11.04 6.82
N TRP A 71 -2.07 10.33 7.71
CA TRP A 71 -3.37 10.77 8.25
C TRP A 71 -3.33 11.20 9.72
N GLY A 72 -2.29 10.79 10.47
CA GLY A 72 -2.14 11.08 11.91
C GLY A 72 -1.62 12.48 12.24
N GLY A 73 -1.36 13.32 11.24
CA GLY A 73 -0.89 14.70 11.42
C GLY A 73 -2.00 15.73 11.68
N SER A 74 -3.28 15.39 11.50
CA SER A 74 -4.41 16.31 11.74
C SER A 74 -5.02 16.11 13.13
N GLY A 75 -4.18 16.15 14.16
CA GLY A 75 -4.65 16.40 15.52
C GLY A 75 -5.13 17.85 15.63
N TYR A 76 -6.30 18.17 15.09
CA TYR A 76 -6.99 19.41 15.45
C TYR A 76 -7.16 19.34 16.97
N ARG A 77 -6.43 20.20 17.69
CA ARG A 77 -6.75 20.47 19.09
C ARG A 77 -8.14 21.10 19.06
N ALA A 78 -9.17 20.27 19.23
CA ALA A 78 -10.52 20.75 19.43
C ALA A 78 -10.53 21.50 20.76
N GLY A 79 -10.43 22.83 20.68
CA GLY A 79 -10.79 23.80 21.72
C GLY A 79 -10.03 23.71 23.04
N ALA A 80 -9.16 24.70 23.29
CA ALA A 80 -9.00 25.26 24.62
C ALA A 80 -9.86 26.53 24.70
#